data_AF-A0A959I1R6-F1
#
_entry.id   AF-A0A959I1R6-F1
#
_cell.length_a   1.000
_cell.length_b   1.000
_cell.length_c   1.000
_cell.angle_alpha   90.00
_cell.angle_beta   90.00
_cell.angle_gamma   90.00
#
_symmetry.space_group_name_H-M   'P 1'
#
loop_
_entity.id
_entity.type
_entity.pdbx_description
1 polymer ?
#
loop_
_entity_poly.entity_id
_entity_poly.type
_entity_poly.pdbx_seq_one_letter_code
_entity_poly.pdbx_strand_id
1 'polypeptide(L)'
;MKLFFPLVLLLLAGLHLPAQTAYPDINEAIGGGAFQKARQLIDARIAEGGLSPAEEYELQLQSALLNRIRLDFNRDENYVRKTLKPYYPELSAQQLAEWETSGDLEMRFIDGEKRYFRNAVWNLFRVNEAAKKRREQVDGPQVSELDLFLQGYLPEAVAAIKKEEGTTARPRQLRITYTLKVKPDAVPDGEMIRAWLPFPRASRDRLSAVQLSGASEPFYVLSPLAY
;
A
#
# COMPACT_ATOMS: atom_id res chain seq x y z
N MET A 1 -38.07 -6.19 -13.04
CA MET A 1 -36.99 -5.78 -13.95
C MET A 1 -35.68 -5.91 -13.19
N LYS A 2 -34.89 -6.96 -13.47
CA LYS A 2 -33.66 -7.29 -12.72
C LYS A 2 -32.54 -6.37 -13.21
N LEU A 3 -32.11 -5.42 -12.38
CA LEU A 3 -30.95 -4.57 -12.67
C LEU A 3 -29.68 -5.35 -12.31
N PHE A 4 -29.02 -5.86 -13.35
CA PHE A 4 -27.65 -6.36 -13.31
C PHE A 4 -26.71 -5.23 -12.88
N PHE A 5 -26.11 -5.33 -11.71
CA PHE A 5 -24.92 -4.55 -11.36
C PHE A 5 -23.72 -5.28 -11.97
N PRO A 6 -22.90 -4.65 -12.83
CA PRO A 6 -21.66 -5.28 -13.25
C PRO A 6 -20.72 -5.27 -12.04
N LEU A 7 -20.46 -6.46 -11.50
CA LEU A 7 -19.34 -6.72 -10.62
C LEU A 7 -18.07 -6.43 -11.44
N VAL A 8 -17.48 -5.26 -11.25
CA VAL A 8 -16.11 -5.01 -11.73
C VAL A 8 -15.21 -5.83 -10.83
N LEU A 9 -15.02 -7.10 -11.21
CA LEU A 9 -13.98 -7.96 -10.70
C LEU A 9 -12.67 -7.33 -11.19
N LEU A 10 -12.00 -6.59 -10.31
CA LEU A 10 -10.64 -6.12 -10.54
C LEU A 10 -9.75 -7.37 -10.47
N LEU A 11 -9.67 -8.10 -11.57
CA LEU A 11 -8.64 -9.10 -11.82
C LEU A 11 -7.30 -8.37 -11.71
N LEU A 12 -6.67 -8.47 -10.55
CA LEU A 12 -5.22 -8.28 -10.38
C LEU A 12 -4.50 -9.46 -11.06
N ALA A 13 -4.79 -9.69 -12.34
CA ALA A 13 -3.85 -10.37 -13.21
C ALA A 13 -2.62 -9.46 -13.26
N GLY A 14 -1.47 -10.00 -12.85
CA GLY A 14 -0.25 -9.26 -12.56
C GLY A 14 -0.04 -8.04 -13.45
N LEU A 15 -0.35 -6.87 -12.91
CA LEU A 15 0.20 -5.62 -13.43
C LEU A 15 1.70 -5.70 -13.20
N HIS A 16 2.41 -6.29 -14.16
CA HIS A 16 3.78 -5.91 -14.42
C HIS A 16 3.72 -4.44 -14.79
N LEU A 17 3.87 -3.57 -13.80
CA LEU A 17 4.42 -2.25 -14.03
C LEU A 17 5.84 -2.53 -14.52
N PRO A 18 6.16 -2.46 -15.83
CA PRO A 18 7.55 -2.49 -16.24
C PRO A 18 8.27 -1.42 -15.43
N ALA A 19 9.44 -1.76 -14.89
CA ALA A 19 10.37 -0.72 -14.48
C ALA A 19 10.60 0.18 -15.70
N GLN A 20 10.49 1.50 -15.49
CA GLN A 20 10.45 2.48 -16.59
C GLN A 20 11.80 3.13 -16.88
N THR A 21 12.89 2.55 -16.39
CA THR A 21 14.21 3.16 -16.63
C THR A 21 14.59 3.08 -18.11
N ALA A 22 15.50 3.95 -18.54
CA ALA A 22 16.12 3.88 -19.85
C ALA A 22 17.07 2.65 -20.04
N TYR A 23 17.21 1.79 -19.02
CA TYR A 23 18.21 0.73 -18.97
C TYR A 23 17.57 -0.67 -18.99
N PRO A 24 17.61 -1.38 -20.14
CA PRO A 24 16.95 -2.68 -20.29
C PRO A 24 17.45 -3.76 -19.32
N ASP A 25 18.73 -3.77 -19.00
CA ASP A 25 19.37 -4.69 -18.05
C ASP A 25 18.82 -4.53 -16.62
N ILE A 26 18.61 -3.28 -16.19
CA ILE A 26 17.96 -2.97 -14.91
C ILE A 26 16.50 -3.41 -14.94
N ASN A 27 15.78 -3.08 -16.02
CA ASN A 27 14.37 -3.42 -16.13
C ASN A 27 14.12 -4.94 -16.17
N GLU A 28 14.99 -5.69 -16.85
CA GLU A 28 14.95 -7.15 -16.87
C GLU A 28 15.20 -7.74 -15.47
N ALA A 29 16.22 -7.25 -14.76
CA ALA A 29 16.50 -7.69 -13.40
C ALA A 29 15.33 -7.42 -12.45
N ILE A 30 14.68 -6.25 -12.55
CA ILE A 30 13.49 -5.91 -11.76
C ILE A 30 12.30 -6.81 -12.15
N GLY A 31 12.04 -6.96 -13.45
CA GLY A 31 10.95 -7.78 -13.97
C GLY A 31 11.06 -9.26 -13.56
N GLY A 32 12.29 -9.79 -13.53
CA GLY A 32 12.59 -11.15 -13.07
C GLY A 32 12.68 -11.32 -11.55
N GLY A 33 12.48 -10.26 -10.76
CA GLY A 33 12.56 -10.33 -9.28
C GLY A 33 13.99 -10.38 -8.72
N ALA A 34 15.03 -10.19 -9.55
CA ALA A 34 16.44 -10.16 -9.15
C ALA A 34 16.83 -8.78 -8.58
N PHE A 35 16.23 -8.41 -7.45
CA PHE A 35 16.32 -7.08 -6.87
C PHE A 35 17.73 -6.74 -6.35
N GLN A 36 18.51 -7.71 -5.89
CA GLN A 36 19.92 -7.49 -5.53
C GLN A 36 20.74 -7.11 -6.76
N LYS A 37 20.58 -7.86 -7.86
CA LYS A 37 21.25 -7.57 -9.13
C LYS A 37 20.81 -6.21 -9.68
N ALA A 38 19.51 -5.92 -9.69
CA ALA A 38 18.98 -4.62 -10.12
C ALA A 38 19.59 -3.47 -9.30
N ARG A 39 19.70 -3.64 -7.97
CA ARG A 39 20.32 -2.64 -7.09
C ARG A 39 21.80 -2.44 -7.40
N GLN A 40 22.56 -3.51 -7.61
CA GLN A 40 23.97 -3.43 -7.99
C GLN A 40 24.16 -2.70 -9.32
N LEU A 41 23.32 -2.98 -10.31
CA LEU A 41 23.35 -2.29 -11.61
C LEU A 41 23.03 -0.79 -11.46
N ILE A 42 22.00 -0.46 -10.68
CA ILE A 42 21.63 0.93 -10.37
C ILE A 42 22.81 1.67 -9.70
N ASP A 43 23.37 1.09 -8.64
CA ASP A 43 24.45 1.71 -7.86
C ASP A 43 25.70 1.91 -8.75
N ALA A 44 26.01 0.96 -9.63
CA ALA A 44 27.10 1.07 -10.60
C ALA A 44 26.88 2.23 -11.60
N ARG A 45 25.67 2.38 -12.17
CA ARG A 45 25.37 3.48 -13.10
C ARG A 45 25.46 4.85 -12.44
N ILE A 46 24.98 4.97 -11.20
CA ILE A 46 25.10 6.22 -10.44
C ILE A 46 26.58 6.54 -10.18
N ALA A 47 27.40 5.53 -9.85
CA ALA A 47 28.83 5.71 -9.61
C ALA A 47 29.65 6.03 -10.88
N GLU A 48 29.26 5.49 -12.05
CA GLU A 48 29.87 5.80 -13.35
C GLU A 48 29.73 7.29 -13.71
N GLY A 49 28.67 7.95 -13.24
CA GLY A 49 28.39 9.35 -13.52
C GLY A 49 27.90 9.60 -14.95
N GLY A 50 27.84 10.87 -15.35
CA GLY A 50 27.34 11.27 -16.68
C GLY A 50 25.81 11.21 -16.84
N LEU A 51 25.09 10.95 -15.75
CA LEU A 51 23.63 10.97 -15.70
C LEU A 51 23.12 12.41 -15.63
N SER A 52 21.99 12.69 -16.29
CA SER A 52 21.22 13.88 -15.99
C SER A 52 20.60 13.79 -14.58
N PRO A 53 20.29 14.93 -13.93
CA PRO A 53 19.63 14.91 -12.62
C PRO A 53 18.30 14.14 -12.60
N ALA A 54 17.58 14.10 -13.73
CA ALA A 54 16.34 13.36 -13.86
C ALA A 54 16.57 11.83 -13.89
N GLU A 55 17.57 11.38 -14.65
CA GLU A 55 17.94 9.96 -14.73
C GLU A 55 18.46 9.43 -13.39
N GLU A 56 19.32 10.21 -12.72
CA GLU A 56 19.81 9.84 -11.39
C GLU A 56 18.65 9.72 -10.38
N TYR A 57 17.73 10.69 -10.39
CA TYR A 57 16.54 10.64 -9.54
C TYR A 57 15.65 9.43 -9.85
N GLU A 58 15.45 9.10 -11.13
CA GLU A 58 14.66 7.94 -11.53
C GLU A 58 15.28 6.63 -11.04
N LEU A 59 16.59 6.48 -11.18
CA LEU A 59 17.34 5.31 -10.69
C LEU A 59 17.25 5.18 -9.16
N GLN A 60 17.39 6.29 -8.43
CA GLN A 60 17.20 6.34 -6.98
C GLN A 60 15.76 5.97 -6.58
N LEU A 61 14.76 6.44 -7.33
CA LEU A 61 13.36 6.08 -7.12
C LEU A 61 13.14 4.58 -7.30
N GLN A 62 13.66 3.98 -8.38
CA GLN A 62 13.55 2.53 -8.58
C GLN A 62 14.16 1.77 -7.42
N SER A 63 15.36 2.17 -6.99
CA SER A 63 16.05 1.60 -5.84
C SER A 63 15.21 1.65 -4.55
N ALA A 64 14.53 2.76 -4.30
CA ALA A 64 13.61 2.92 -3.19
C ALA A 64 12.36 2.03 -3.32
N LEU A 65 11.80 1.90 -4.53
CA LEU A 65 10.66 1.02 -4.81
C LEU A 65 10.99 -0.45 -4.54
N LEU A 66 12.16 -0.93 -4.98
CA LEU A 66 12.61 -2.30 -4.69
C LEU A 66 12.68 -2.59 -3.18
N ASN A 67 13.20 -1.63 -2.41
CA ASN A 67 13.22 -1.73 -0.95
C ASN A 67 11.81 -1.75 -0.36
N ARG A 68 10.90 -0.92 -0.89
CA ARG A 68 9.51 -0.92 -0.43
C ARG A 68 8.81 -2.24 -0.72
N ILE A 69 9.03 -2.82 -1.90
CA ILE A 69 8.47 -4.13 -2.26
C ILE A 69 8.99 -5.21 -1.31
N ARG A 70 10.27 -5.22 -0.93
CA ARG A 70 10.79 -6.16 0.08
C ARG A 70 10.09 -6.03 1.43
N LEU A 71 9.77 -4.81 1.86
CA LEU A 71 9.03 -4.58 3.12
C LEU A 71 7.58 -5.06 3.03
N ASP A 72 6.96 -4.92 1.85
CA ASP A 72 5.60 -5.37 1.58
C ASP A 72 5.54 -6.90 1.43
N PHE A 73 6.57 -7.55 0.86
CA PHE A 73 6.70 -8.99 0.67
C PHE A 73 7.71 -9.62 1.65
N ASN A 74 7.41 -9.52 2.94
CA ASN A 74 8.33 -9.90 4.01
C ASN A 74 8.02 -11.24 4.71
N ARG A 75 7.06 -12.00 4.20
CA ARG A 75 6.66 -13.29 4.79
C ARG A 75 7.21 -14.45 3.98
N ASP A 76 7.55 -15.53 4.66
CA ASP A 76 7.94 -16.79 4.06
C ASP A 76 6.78 -17.80 4.10
N GLU A 77 6.96 -18.95 3.45
CA GLU A 77 5.95 -20.00 3.42
C GLU A 77 5.66 -20.57 4.82
N ASN A 78 6.66 -20.62 5.70
CA ASN A 78 6.51 -21.08 7.08
C ASN A 78 5.52 -20.20 7.86
N TYR A 79 5.63 -18.88 7.74
CA TYR A 79 4.68 -17.94 8.32
C TYR A 79 3.27 -18.19 7.81
N VAL A 80 3.10 -18.35 6.50
CA VAL A 80 1.80 -18.60 5.88
C VAL A 80 1.17 -19.88 6.42
N ARG A 81 1.88 -21.01 6.36
CA ARG A 81 1.40 -22.30 6.84
C ARG A 81 1.07 -22.27 8.32
N LYS A 82 1.93 -21.67 9.14
CA LYS A 82 1.69 -21.52 10.58
C LYS A 82 0.42 -20.72 10.87
N THR A 83 0.20 -19.63 10.14
CA THR A 83 -0.96 -18.75 10.33
C THR A 83 -2.26 -19.42 9.87
N LEU A 84 -2.20 -20.22 8.81
CA LEU A 84 -3.36 -20.94 8.27
C LEU A 84 -3.70 -22.24 9.00
N LYS A 85 -2.75 -22.80 9.78
CA LYS A 85 -2.90 -24.08 10.49
C LYS A 85 -4.20 -24.23 11.30
N PRO A 86 -4.69 -23.22 12.05
CA PRO A 86 -5.96 -23.34 12.78
C PRO A 86 -7.18 -23.57 11.88
N TYR A 87 -7.14 -23.05 10.65
CA TYR A 87 -8.21 -23.15 9.68
C TYR A 87 -8.05 -24.37 8.77
N TYR A 88 -6.81 -24.68 8.40
CA TYR A 88 -6.42 -25.78 7.51
C TYR A 88 -5.31 -26.61 8.17
N PRO A 89 -5.64 -27.54 9.10
CA PRO A 89 -4.65 -28.35 9.80
C PRO A 89 -3.78 -29.20 8.85
N GLU A 90 -4.38 -29.64 7.75
CA GLU A 90 -3.74 -30.45 6.70
C GLU A 90 -3.65 -29.66 5.38
N LEU A 91 -3.07 -28.46 5.44
CA LEU A 91 -2.88 -27.62 4.25
C LEU A 91 -1.89 -28.25 3.27
N SER A 92 -2.42 -28.79 2.16
CA SER A 92 -1.61 -29.44 1.12
C SER A 92 -0.79 -28.42 0.31
N ALA A 93 0.31 -28.89 -0.29
CA ALA A 93 1.09 -28.07 -1.21
C ALA A 93 0.28 -27.67 -2.46
N GLN A 94 -0.60 -28.55 -2.93
CA GLN A 94 -1.46 -28.28 -4.07
C GLN A 94 -2.45 -27.15 -3.77
N GLN A 95 -3.13 -27.19 -2.63
CA GLN A 95 -4.08 -26.14 -2.24
C GLN A 95 -3.38 -24.78 -2.09
N LEU A 96 -2.18 -24.79 -1.53
CA LEU A 96 -1.37 -23.57 -1.44
C LEU A 96 -1.04 -23.02 -2.84
N ALA A 97 -0.57 -23.88 -3.75
CA ALA A 97 -0.24 -23.49 -5.13
C ALA A 97 -1.46 -23.00 -5.92
N GLU A 98 -2.64 -23.57 -5.68
CA GLU A 98 -3.90 -23.10 -6.28
C GLU A 98 -4.22 -21.66 -5.85
N TRP A 99 -4.08 -21.33 -4.55
CA TRP A 99 -4.28 -19.96 -4.07
C TRP A 99 -3.20 -18.98 -4.55
N GLU A 100 -1.95 -19.44 -4.69
CA GLU A 100 -0.87 -18.64 -5.27
C GLU A 100 -1.16 -18.32 -6.74
N THR A 101 -1.59 -19.33 -7.51
CA THR A 101 -1.85 -19.21 -8.95
C THR A 101 -3.11 -18.37 -9.25
N SER A 102 -4.14 -18.47 -8.41
CA SER A 102 -5.36 -17.66 -8.55
C SER A 102 -5.14 -16.19 -8.14
N GLY A 103 -4.08 -15.90 -7.39
CA GLY A 103 -3.83 -14.58 -6.79
C GLY A 103 -4.56 -14.35 -5.46
N ASP A 104 -5.32 -15.34 -4.97
CA ASP A 104 -5.97 -15.27 -3.65
C ASP A 104 -4.96 -15.18 -2.51
N LEU A 105 -3.79 -15.79 -2.70
CA LEU A 105 -2.64 -15.72 -1.80
C LEU A 105 -1.46 -15.05 -2.50
N GLU A 106 -1.40 -13.72 -2.37
CA GLU A 106 -0.44 -12.88 -3.06
C GLU A 106 1.02 -13.18 -2.65
N MET A 107 1.85 -13.48 -3.65
CA MET A 107 3.28 -13.81 -3.51
C MET A 107 4.10 -13.27 -4.67
N ARG A 108 5.43 -13.24 -4.49
CA ARG A 108 6.46 -12.88 -5.48
C ARG A 108 7.73 -13.69 -5.25
N PHE A 109 8.46 -13.96 -6.32
CA PHE A 109 9.85 -14.36 -6.21
C PHE A 109 10.72 -13.10 -6.11
N ILE A 110 11.51 -13.01 -5.04
CA ILE A 110 12.46 -11.92 -4.82
C ILE A 110 13.81 -12.57 -4.55
N ASP A 111 14.80 -12.29 -5.40
CA ASP A 111 16.15 -12.84 -5.29
C ASP A 111 16.17 -14.38 -5.22
N GLY A 112 15.27 -15.03 -5.97
CA GLY A 112 15.12 -16.49 -6.01
C GLY A 112 14.30 -17.09 -4.86
N GLU A 113 13.91 -16.29 -3.87
CA GLU A 113 13.10 -16.74 -2.74
C GLU A 113 11.62 -16.43 -2.96
N LYS A 114 10.76 -17.40 -2.67
CA LYS A 114 9.31 -17.19 -2.63
C LYS A 114 8.94 -16.38 -1.39
N ARG A 115 8.35 -15.20 -1.59
CA ARG A 115 7.95 -14.26 -0.54
C ARG A 115 6.48 -13.90 -0.68
N TYR A 116 5.77 -13.83 0.43
CA TYR A 116 4.35 -13.48 0.47
C TYR A 116 4.16 -12.04 0.92
N PHE A 117 3.12 -11.41 0.39
CA PHE A 117 2.70 -10.11 0.85
C PHE A 117 2.36 -10.17 2.35
N ARG A 118 2.69 -9.12 3.10
CA ARG A 118 2.55 -9.08 4.56
C ARG A 118 1.15 -9.42 5.06
N ASN A 119 0.12 -9.16 4.25
CA ASN A 119 -1.29 -9.41 4.54
C ASN A 119 -1.89 -10.57 3.72
N ALA A 120 -1.08 -11.36 3.01
CA ALA A 120 -1.57 -12.39 2.08
C ALA A 120 -2.61 -13.33 2.72
N VAL A 121 -2.31 -13.89 3.90
CA VAL A 121 -3.24 -14.79 4.62
C VAL A 121 -4.57 -14.11 4.98
N TRP A 122 -4.51 -12.86 5.47
CA TRP A 122 -5.73 -12.14 5.85
C TRP A 122 -6.55 -11.70 4.65
N ASN A 123 -5.89 -11.43 3.52
CA ASN A 123 -6.53 -11.10 2.26
C ASN A 123 -7.17 -12.34 1.63
N LEU A 124 -6.56 -13.53 1.75
CA LEU A 124 -7.17 -14.80 1.32
C LEU A 124 -8.59 -14.95 1.89
N PHE A 125 -8.79 -14.69 3.19
CA PHE A 125 -10.10 -14.75 3.82
C PHE A 125 -11.09 -13.65 3.38
N ARG A 126 -10.63 -12.61 2.70
CA ARG A 126 -11.48 -11.53 2.15
C ARG A 126 -11.89 -11.81 0.71
N VAL A 127 -10.99 -12.37 -0.07
CA VAL A 127 -11.17 -12.51 -1.54
C VAL A 127 -11.63 -13.91 -1.94
N ASN A 128 -11.28 -14.94 -1.16
CA ASN A 128 -11.70 -16.31 -1.43
C ASN A 128 -12.90 -16.70 -0.55
N GLU A 129 -14.05 -16.91 -1.19
CA GLU A 129 -15.31 -17.25 -0.52
C GLU A 129 -15.25 -18.56 0.29
N ALA A 130 -14.53 -19.57 -0.19
CA ALA A 130 -14.38 -20.83 0.53
C ALA A 130 -13.54 -20.64 1.79
N ALA A 131 -12.46 -19.86 1.70
CA ALA A 131 -11.63 -19.52 2.85
C ALA A 131 -12.36 -18.66 3.87
N LYS A 132 -13.12 -17.66 3.42
CA LYS A 132 -13.97 -16.84 4.27
C LYS A 132 -14.94 -17.69 5.09
N LYS A 133 -15.70 -18.58 4.43
CA LYS A 133 -16.62 -19.52 5.09
C LYS A 133 -15.89 -20.42 6.08
N ARG A 134 -14.71 -20.92 5.70
CA ARG A 134 -13.90 -21.75 6.59
C ARG A 134 -13.49 -21.00 7.85
N ARG A 135 -13.08 -19.73 7.72
CA ARG A 135 -12.76 -18.88 8.86
C ARG A 135 -13.97 -18.65 9.76
N GLU A 136 -15.14 -18.33 9.19
CA GLU A 136 -16.38 -18.15 9.95
C GLU A 136 -16.81 -19.42 10.70
N GLN A 137 -16.55 -20.62 10.15
CA GLN A 137 -16.81 -21.89 10.84
C GLN A 137 -15.92 -22.11 12.07
N VAL A 138 -14.68 -21.59 12.03
CA VAL A 138 -13.67 -21.80 13.08
C VAL A 138 -13.74 -20.70 14.13
N ASP A 139 -13.77 -19.43 13.71
CA ASP A 139 -13.76 -18.27 14.59
C ASP A 139 -15.18 -17.83 15.02
N GLY A 140 -16.22 -18.39 14.37
CA GLY A 140 -17.58 -17.87 14.46
C GLY A 140 -17.79 -16.61 13.60
N PRO A 141 -19.05 -16.14 13.47
CA PRO A 141 -19.35 -14.91 12.76
C PRO A 141 -18.64 -13.73 13.42
N GLN A 142 -17.82 -13.03 12.64
CA GLN A 142 -17.11 -11.85 13.11
C GLN A 142 -18.02 -10.63 12.95
N VAL A 143 -18.44 -10.05 14.07
CA VAL A 143 -19.14 -8.75 14.05
C VAL A 143 -18.08 -7.67 14.17
N SER A 144 -17.90 -6.91 13.09
CA SER A 144 -16.99 -5.77 13.08
C SER A 144 -17.57 -4.65 13.96
N GLU A 145 -16.80 -4.16 14.93
CA GLU A 145 -17.18 -2.99 15.73
C GLU A 145 -17.48 -1.77 14.84
N LEU A 146 -16.74 -1.64 13.73
CA LEU A 146 -17.00 -0.63 12.72
C LEU A 146 -18.37 -0.84 12.07
N ASP A 147 -18.76 -2.09 11.77
CA ASP A 147 -20.06 -2.35 11.15
C ASP A 147 -21.20 -2.02 12.12
N LEU A 148 -21.06 -2.36 13.40
CA LEU A 148 -22.01 -1.97 14.45
C LEU A 148 -22.13 -0.45 14.57
N PHE A 149 -20.99 0.24 14.60
CA PHE A 149 -20.96 1.70 14.63
C PHE A 149 -21.64 2.30 13.39
N LEU A 150 -21.33 1.79 12.20
CA LEU A 150 -21.85 2.29 10.93
C LEU A 150 -23.36 2.02 10.79
N GLN A 151 -23.88 0.93 11.34
CA GLN A 151 -25.33 0.65 11.37
C GLN A 151 -26.12 1.77 12.05
N GLY A 152 -25.59 2.37 13.12
CA GLY A 152 -26.20 3.53 13.78
C GLY A 152 -25.84 4.86 13.11
N TYR A 153 -24.56 5.05 12.77
CA TYR A 153 -24.05 6.34 12.28
C TYR A 153 -24.56 6.69 10.87
N LEU A 154 -24.62 5.73 9.94
CA LEU A 154 -24.95 6.02 8.53
C LEU A 154 -26.37 6.57 8.35
N PRO A 155 -27.43 5.99 8.96
CA PRO A 155 -28.78 6.56 8.89
C PRO A 155 -28.83 8.00 9.43
N GLU A 156 -28.16 8.26 10.55
CA GLU A 156 -28.09 9.59 11.15
C GLU A 156 -27.39 10.61 10.25
N ALA A 157 -26.27 10.22 9.63
CA ALA A 157 -25.53 11.08 8.72
C ALA A 157 -26.36 11.42 7.47
N VAL A 158 -27.06 10.44 6.89
CA VAL A 158 -27.96 10.65 5.75
C VAL A 158 -29.12 11.55 6.12
N ALA A 159 -29.73 11.35 7.29
CA ALA A 159 -30.82 12.20 7.77
C ALA A 159 -30.37 13.65 7.99
N ALA A 160 -29.19 13.87 8.58
CA ALA A 160 -28.63 15.19 8.78
C ALA A 160 -28.40 15.94 7.46
N ILE A 161 -27.79 15.28 6.47
CA ILE A 161 -27.56 15.84 5.12
C ILE A 161 -28.89 16.25 4.45
N LYS A 162 -29.91 15.38 4.51
CA LYS A 162 -31.22 15.67 3.92
C LYS A 162 -31.92 16.86 4.58
N LYS A 163 -31.75 17.04 5.88
CA LYS A 163 -32.35 18.15 6.64
C LYS A 163 -31.65 19.48 6.39
N GLU A 164 -30.32 19.46 6.29
CA GLU A 164 -29.49 20.66 6.18
C GLU A 164 -29.23 21.08 4.73
N GLU A 165 -29.78 20.36 3.73
CA GLU A 165 -29.53 20.56 2.29
C GLU A 165 -28.04 20.71 1.95
N GLY A 166 -27.16 20.05 2.72
CA GLY A 166 -25.71 20.16 2.63
C GLY A 166 -25.04 18.93 2.01
N THR A 167 -23.72 18.96 1.87
CA THR A 167 -22.92 17.82 1.37
C THR A 167 -22.12 17.10 2.46
N THR A 168 -22.15 17.61 3.69
CA THR A 168 -21.35 17.11 4.82
C THR A 168 -22.21 16.96 6.06
N ALA A 169 -22.37 15.74 6.56
CA ALA A 169 -23.04 15.50 7.83
C ALA A 169 -22.14 15.90 9.00
N ARG A 170 -22.64 16.72 9.94
CA ARG A 170 -22.00 17.02 11.24
C ARG A 170 -20.55 17.51 11.08
N PRO A 171 -20.33 18.69 10.45
CA PRO A 171 -18.98 19.21 10.26
C PRO A 171 -18.21 19.33 11.57
N ARG A 172 -16.95 18.89 11.57
CA ARG A 172 -16.03 18.99 12.71
C ARG A 172 -14.82 19.81 12.33
N GLN A 173 -14.33 20.61 13.27
CA GLN A 173 -13.03 21.26 13.14
C GLN A 173 -11.97 20.34 13.73
N LEU A 174 -10.92 20.06 12.95
CA LEU A 174 -9.81 19.22 13.35
C LEU A 174 -8.53 20.05 13.32
N ARG A 175 -7.72 19.92 14.37
CA ARG A 175 -6.34 20.42 14.40
C ARG A 175 -5.40 19.22 14.42
N ILE A 176 -4.55 19.12 13.42
CA ILE A 176 -3.60 18.01 13.24
C ILE A 176 -2.18 18.57 13.34
N THR A 177 -1.35 17.93 14.16
CA THR A 177 0.07 18.27 14.30
C THR A 177 0.90 17.07 13.87
N TYR A 178 1.80 17.28 12.91
CA TYR A 178 2.79 16.29 12.50
C TYR A 178 4.12 16.59 13.17
N THR A 179 4.83 15.54 13.61
CA THR A 179 6.18 15.66 14.15
C THR A 179 7.07 14.65 13.42
N LEU A 180 8.10 15.15 12.73
CA LEU A 180 9.14 14.33 12.16
C LEU A 180 10.26 14.16 13.18
N LYS A 181 10.65 12.90 13.45
CA LYS A 181 11.81 12.57 14.29
C LYS A 181 12.78 11.76 13.47
N VAL A 182 14.02 12.19 13.44
CA VAL A 182 15.11 11.52 12.75
C VAL A 182 16.03 10.89 13.80
N LYS A 183 16.55 9.70 13.52
CA LYS A 183 17.50 9.04 14.43
C LYS A 183 18.80 9.86 14.49
N PRO A 184 19.54 9.83 15.62
CA PRO A 184 20.89 10.36 15.67
C PRO A 184 21.74 9.78 14.53
N ASP A 185 22.58 10.61 13.93
CA ASP A 185 23.54 10.24 12.88
C ASP A 185 22.93 9.61 11.62
N ALA A 186 21.61 9.75 11.40
CA ALA A 186 20.95 9.23 10.19
C ALA A 186 21.31 10.03 8.92
N VAL A 187 21.76 11.27 9.09
CA VAL A 187 22.23 12.15 8.03
C VAL A 187 23.54 12.79 8.52
N PRO A 188 24.60 12.86 7.69
CA PRO A 188 25.87 13.47 8.07
C PRO A 188 25.71 14.91 8.56
N ASP A 189 26.66 15.37 9.38
CA ASP A 189 26.67 16.75 9.84
C ASP A 189 26.78 17.73 8.66
N GLY A 190 26.01 18.81 8.71
CA GLY A 190 25.93 19.82 7.64
C GLY A 190 25.04 19.46 6.44
N GLU A 191 24.52 18.25 6.34
CA GLU A 191 23.65 17.82 5.25
C GLU A 191 22.16 18.17 5.48
N MET A 192 21.43 18.39 4.38
CA MET A 192 20.02 18.83 4.43
C MET A 192 19.04 17.65 4.39
N ILE A 193 18.12 17.59 5.35
CA ILE A 193 16.98 16.67 5.30
C ILE A 193 15.82 17.31 4.52
N ARG A 194 15.37 16.63 3.45
CA ARG A 194 14.14 16.97 2.73
C ARG A 194 13.07 15.92 3.04
N ALA A 195 11.91 16.35 3.51
CA ALA A 195 10.83 15.45 3.89
C ALA A 195 9.47 15.90 3.34
N TRP A 196 8.68 14.93 2.90
CA TRP A 196 7.29 15.14 2.51
C TRP A 196 6.38 14.77 3.69
N LEU A 197 5.68 15.75 4.23
CA LEU A 197 4.67 15.53 5.27
C LEU A 197 3.27 15.60 4.65
N PRO A 198 2.33 14.72 5.07
CA PRO A 198 0.97 14.76 4.55
C PRO A 198 0.32 16.11 4.85
N PHE A 199 -0.19 16.78 3.83
CA PHE A 199 -1.01 17.99 3.99
C PHE A 199 -2.41 17.74 3.42
N PRO A 200 -3.50 18.05 4.14
CA PRO A 200 -4.85 17.81 3.63
C PRO A 200 -5.10 18.55 2.31
N ARG A 201 -5.70 17.86 1.34
CA ARG A 201 -6.03 18.48 0.05
C ARG A 201 -7.26 19.38 0.19
N ALA A 202 -7.08 20.68 0.00
CA ALA A 202 -8.13 21.70 0.13
C ALA A 202 -9.22 21.65 -0.97
N SER A 203 -9.02 20.86 -2.03
CA SER A 203 -9.90 20.85 -3.22
C SER A 203 -11.12 19.92 -3.11
N ARG A 204 -11.58 19.58 -1.88
CA ARG A 204 -12.76 18.72 -1.69
C ARG A 204 -13.77 19.47 -0.85
N ASP A 205 -15.03 19.50 -1.29
CA ASP A 205 -16.12 20.24 -0.61
C ASP A 205 -16.28 19.86 0.87
N ARG A 206 -15.98 18.60 1.21
CA ARG A 206 -15.97 18.10 2.58
C ARG A 206 -14.82 18.62 3.47
N LEU A 207 -13.87 19.36 2.91
CA LEU A 207 -12.69 19.95 3.55
C LEU A 207 -12.56 21.42 3.11
N SER A 208 -13.51 22.26 3.54
CA SER A 208 -13.68 23.63 3.04
C SER A 208 -12.70 24.67 3.62
N ALA A 209 -12.00 24.37 4.71
CA ALA A 209 -11.16 25.34 5.42
C ALA A 209 -9.81 24.76 5.87
N VAL A 210 -9.09 24.11 4.94
CA VAL A 210 -7.73 23.62 5.23
C VAL A 210 -6.76 24.81 5.34
N GLN A 211 -6.10 24.94 6.48
CA GLN A 211 -5.13 25.99 6.75
C GLN A 211 -3.91 25.42 7.47
N LEU A 212 -2.72 25.91 7.12
CA LEU A 212 -1.51 25.63 7.89
C LEU A 212 -1.45 26.59 9.09
N SER A 213 -1.62 26.06 10.29
CA SER A 213 -1.60 26.86 11.53
C SER A 213 -0.20 27.23 12.01
N GLY A 214 0.82 26.49 11.58
CA GLY A 214 2.22 26.75 11.90
C GLY A 214 3.13 25.62 11.44
N ALA A 215 4.40 25.95 11.22
CA ALA A 215 5.49 25.01 10.97
C ALA A 215 6.70 25.48 11.78
N SER A 216 7.41 24.54 12.41
CA SER A 216 8.66 24.85 13.12
C SER A 216 9.79 25.19 12.14
N GLU A 217 9.78 24.56 10.97
CA GLU A 217 10.74 24.82 9.90
C GLU A 217 10.26 25.97 9.01
N PRO A 218 11.07 27.03 8.81
CA PRO A 218 10.67 28.18 8.00
C PRO A 218 10.67 27.88 6.50
N PHE A 219 11.42 26.87 6.06
CA PHE A 219 11.53 26.48 4.66
C PHE A 219 10.61 25.29 4.36
N TYR A 220 9.40 25.59 3.87
CA TYR A 220 8.46 24.58 3.41
C TYR A 220 7.81 24.97 2.08
N VAL A 221 7.40 23.96 1.31
CA VAL A 221 6.61 24.13 0.09
C VAL A 221 5.34 23.31 0.23
N LEU A 222 4.18 23.95 0.05
CA LEU A 222 2.93 23.23 -0.05
C LEU A 222 2.79 22.65 -1.45
N SER A 223 2.50 21.36 -1.54
CA SER A 223 2.30 20.69 -2.83
C SER A 223 1.21 21.42 -3.63
N PRO A 224 1.42 21.66 -4.94
CA PRO A 224 0.39 22.25 -5.79
C PRO A 224 -0.83 21.34 -5.85
N LEU A 225 -2.01 21.94 -6.04
CA LEU A 225 -3.28 21.21 -6.14
C LEU A 225 -3.55 20.67 -7.55
N ALA A 226 -2.83 21.18 -8.56
CA ALA A 226 -2.88 20.78 -9.96
C ALA A 226 -1.57 20.04 -10.33
N TYR A 227 -1.70 19.01 -11.18
CA TYR A 227 -0.61 18.26 -11.80
C TYR A 227 -0.50 18.64 -13.26
#